data_AF-A0A373Q0A4-F1
#
_entry.id   AF-A0A373Q0A4-F1
#
_cell.length_a   1.000
_cell.length_b   1.000
_cell.length_c   1.000
_cell.angle_alpha   90.00
_cell.angle_beta   90.00
_cell.angle_gamma   90.00
#
_symmetry.space_group_name_H-M   'P 1'
#
loop_
_entity.id
_entity.type
_entity.pdbx_description
1 polymer ?
#
loop_
_entity_poly.entity_id
_entity_poly.type
_entity_poly.pdbx_seq_one_letter_code
_entity_poly.pdbx_strand_id
1 'polypeptide(L)'
;MNVFEAVKQNLTTRQAAELYGIPVNRHGMAVCLFHNDKDPSMKVDKRFHCFACQADGDAVDFVSRLFGLPSKAAAMKLADDFGISYDNRQKHRIKPHIREPTPEQRYRQEESRCYKVLSDYFHHLRTWKQQYAPKQPEDEWHPLFVEALQRESHIEYLLDVLLYGTAEEKKALVAEQRKEVMNLEQRFAEHPDEHDRGSSQRKSGLDR
;
A
#
# COMPACT_ATOMS: atom_id res chain seq x y z
N MET A 1 -18.26 21.91 0.59
CA MET A 1 -17.50 23.01 -0.05
C MET A 1 -16.15 22.50 -0.51
N ASN A 2 -15.83 22.59 -1.80
CA ASN A 2 -14.52 22.14 -2.31
C ASN A 2 -13.41 23.15 -1.97
N VAL A 3 -12.14 22.76 -2.12
CA VAL A 3 -10.98 23.61 -1.74
C VAL A 3 -10.94 24.94 -2.50
N PHE A 4 -11.31 24.96 -3.78
CA PHE A 4 -11.32 26.18 -4.58
C PHE A 4 -12.42 27.14 -4.15
N GLU A 5 -13.62 26.63 -3.89
CA GLU A 5 -14.75 27.41 -3.38
C GLU A 5 -14.42 27.99 -2.01
N ALA A 6 -13.85 27.17 -1.11
CA ALA A 6 -13.48 27.60 0.23
C ALA A 6 -12.44 28.72 0.19
N VAL A 7 -11.40 28.58 -0.63
CA VAL A 7 -10.36 29.61 -0.79
C VAL A 7 -10.95 30.88 -1.41
N LYS A 8 -11.70 30.79 -2.51
CA LYS A 8 -12.25 31.97 -3.22
C LYS A 8 -13.28 32.75 -2.40
N GLN A 9 -14.00 32.09 -1.48
CA GLN A 9 -14.98 32.76 -0.62
C GLN A 9 -14.34 33.45 0.59
N ASN A 10 -13.22 32.93 1.08
CA ASN A 10 -12.61 33.39 2.33
C ASN A 10 -11.35 34.25 2.13
N LEU A 11 -10.72 34.21 0.95
CA LEU A 11 -9.47 34.92 0.69
C LEU A 11 -9.53 35.84 -0.52
N THR A 12 -8.87 36.97 -0.34
CA THR A 12 -8.54 37.94 -1.39
C THR A 12 -7.10 37.74 -1.83
N THR A 13 -6.78 38.12 -3.07
CA THR A 13 -5.38 38.09 -3.53
C THR A 13 -4.49 39.02 -2.70
N ARG A 14 -5.04 40.12 -2.17
CA ARG A 14 -4.30 41.03 -1.28
C ARG A 14 -3.83 40.33 0.00
N GLN A 15 -4.69 39.58 0.67
CA GLN A 15 -4.32 38.82 1.87
C GLN A 15 -3.21 37.80 1.57
N ALA A 16 -3.32 37.09 0.43
CA ALA A 16 -2.27 36.18 -0.03
C ALA A 16 -0.94 36.92 -0.27
N ALA A 17 -0.98 38.06 -0.96
CA ALA A 17 0.20 38.87 -1.23
C ALA A 17 0.89 39.35 0.07
N GLU A 18 0.11 39.87 1.02
CA GLU A 18 0.63 40.36 2.30
C GLU A 18 1.24 39.21 3.14
N LEU A 19 0.60 38.04 3.19
CA LEU A 19 1.15 36.87 3.90
C LEU A 19 2.49 36.41 3.32
N TYR A 20 2.62 36.41 2.00
CA TYR A 20 3.85 35.99 1.31
C TYR A 20 4.90 37.11 1.18
N GLY A 21 4.71 38.23 1.89
CA GLY A 21 5.72 39.30 2.00
C GLY A 21 5.77 40.24 0.80
N ILE A 22 4.70 40.34 0.02
CA ILE A 22 4.63 41.18 -1.18
C ILE A 22 4.02 42.53 -0.78
N PRO A 23 4.77 43.65 -0.91
CA PRO A 23 4.30 44.94 -0.46
C PRO A 23 3.18 45.47 -1.35
N VAL A 24 1.99 45.67 -0.77
CA VAL A 24 0.83 46.28 -1.42
C VAL A 24 0.60 47.66 -0.81
N ASN A 25 0.57 48.70 -1.64
CA ASN A 25 0.38 50.06 -1.14
C ASN A 25 -1.07 50.35 -0.71
N ARG A 26 -1.31 51.54 -0.16
CA ARG A 26 -2.66 51.98 0.28
C ARG A 26 -3.71 52.00 -0.85
N HIS A 27 -3.27 52.14 -2.09
CA HIS A 27 -4.13 52.13 -3.28
C HIS A 27 -4.33 50.72 -3.85
N GLY A 28 -3.80 49.68 -3.20
CA GLY A 28 -3.90 48.30 -3.66
C GLY A 28 -3.00 47.99 -4.86
N MET A 29 -1.92 48.73 -5.06
CA MET A 29 -0.95 48.48 -6.14
C MET A 29 0.31 47.83 -5.59
N ALA A 30 0.87 46.90 -6.36
CA ALA A 30 2.13 46.21 -6.11
C ALA A 30 2.98 46.17 -7.39
N VAL A 31 4.29 46.00 -7.22
CA VAL A 31 5.19 45.67 -8.35
C VAL A 31 4.81 44.28 -8.86
N CYS A 32 4.68 44.13 -10.18
CA CYS A 32 4.28 42.86 -10.75
C CYS A 32 5.38 41.80 -10.56
N LEU A 33 4.99 40.60 -10.14
CA LEU A 33 5.92 39.48 -9.93
C LEU A 33 6.07 38.58 -11.18
N PHE A 34 5.21 38.80 -12.18
CA PHE A 34 5.10 37.94 -13.36
C PHE A 34 5.82 38.49 -14.58
N HIS A 35 6.45 39.65 -14.46
CA HIS A 35 7.38 40.20 -15.45
C HIS A 35 8.44 41.05 -14.73
N ASN A 36 9.50 41.42 -15.44
CA ASN A 36 10.56 42.26 -14.88
C ASN A 36 10.08 43.72 -14.77
N ASP A 37 9.48 44.04 -13.63
CA ASP A 37 8.85 45.32 -13.34
C ASP A 37 9.63 46.09 -12.27
N LYS A 38 9.63 47.42 -12.36
CA LYS A 38 10.28 48.31 -11.38
C LYS A 38 9.29 49.20 -10.66
N ASP A 39 8.15 49.48 -11.28
CA ASP A 39 7.14 50.39 -10.75
C ASP A 39 5.85 49.61 -10.42
N PRO A 40 5.04 50.01 -9.43
CA PRO A 40 3.80 49.30 -9.13
C PRO A 40 2.79 49.31 -10.29
N SER A 41 2.76 48.25 -11.10
CA SER A 41 1.86 48.10 -12.25
C SER A 41 0.71 47.10 -12.04
N MET A 42 0.69 46.39 -10.90
CA MET A 42 -0.28 45.35 -10.61
C MET A 42 -1.27 45.78 -9.52
N LYS A 43 -2.56 45.80 -9.87
CA LYS A 43 -3.65 45.96 -8.90
C LYS A 43 -3.87 44.64 -8.18
N VAL A 44 -3.93 44.68 -6.85
CA VAL A 44 -4.15 43.53 -5.98
C VAL A 44 -5.25 43.87 -4.96
N ASP A 45 -6.43 43.30 -5.17
CA ASP A 45 -7.58 43.40 -4.27
C ASP A 45 -8.17 42.00 -3.99
N LYS A 46 -9.43 41.75 -4.34
CA LYS A 46 -10.02 40.40 -4.39
C LYS A 46 -9.35 39.53 -5.46
N ARG A 47 -8.97 40.15 -6.58
CA ARG A 47 -8.24 39.54 -7.69
C ARG A 47 -6.95 40.31 -7.93
N PHE A 48 -6.09 39.81 -8.82
CA PHE A 48 -4.99 40.62 -9.34
C PHE A 48 -5.14 40.88 -10.83
N HIS A 49 -4.69 42.06 -11.24
CA HIS A 49 -4.56 42.44 -12.63
C HIS A 49 -3.32 43.32 -12.83
N CYS A 50 -2.43 42.92 -13.72
CA CYS A 50 -1.28 43.71 -14.11
C CYS A 50 -1.56 44.47 -15.41
N PHE A 51 -1.53 45.80 -15.35
CA PHE A 51 -1.82 46.64 -16.52
C PHE A 51 -0.69 46.63 -17.56
N ALA A 52 0.54 46.28 -17.16
CA ALA A 52 1.69 46.24 -18.07
C ALA A 52 1.77 44.92 -18.85
N CYS A 53 1.72 43.77 -18.16
CA CYS A 53 1.88 42.45 -18.79
C CYS A 53 0.57 41.67 -18.97
N GLN A 54 -0.58 42.26 -18.60
CA GLN A 54 -1.92 41.66 -18.72
C GLN A 54 -2.11 40.36 -17.92
N ALA A 55 -1.21 40.08 -16.96
CA ALA A 55 -1.40 38.98 -16.04
C ALA A 55 -2.63 39.23 -15.15
N ASP A 56 -3.62 38.35 -15.22
CA ASP A 56 -4.86 38.38 -14.44
C ASP A 56 -5.10 37.05 -13.74
N GLY A 57 -5.82 37.09 -12.62
CA GLY A 57 -6.33 35.91 -11.95
C GLY A 57 -6.88 36.17 -10.55
N ASP A 58 -7.29 35.11 -9.87
CA ASP A 58 -7.68 35.15 -8.46
C ASP A 58 -6.51 34.80 -7.52
N ALA A 59 -6.79 34.68 -6.22
CA ALA A 59 -5.77 34.33 -5.22
C ALA A 59 -5.07 32.98 -5.53
N VAL A 60 -5.80 32.00 -6.10
CA VAL A 60 -5.22 30.70 -6.45
C VAL A 60 -4.29 30.83 -7.64
N ASP A 61 -4.69 31.57 -8.67
CA ASP A 61 -3.84 31.85 -9.84
C ASP A 61 -2.57 32.60 -9.45
N PHE A 62 -2.69 33.55 -8.51
CA PHE A 62 -1.57 34.31 -7.98
C PHE A 62 -0.53 33.41 -7.32
N VAL A 63 -0.96 32.56 -6.38
CA VAL A 63 -0.09 31.61 -5.66
C VAL A 63 0.47 30.53 -6.60
N SER A 64 -0.35 30.06 -7.54
CA SER A 64 0.08 29.10 -8.56
C SER A 64 1.27 29.62 -9.34
N ARG A 65 1.22 30.87 -9.80
CA ARG A 65 2.33 31.50 -10.54
C ARG A 65 3.50 31.87 -9.63
N LEU A 66 3.23 32.36 -8.42
CA LEU A 66 4.27 32.74 -7.46
C LEU A 66 5.18 31.56 -7.08
N PHE A 67 4.60 30.36 -6.89
CA PHE A 67 5.34 29.18 -6.45
C PHE A 67 5.54 28.12 -7.55
N GLY A 68 5.09 28.36 -8.78
CA GLY A 68 5.16 27.38 -9.87
C GLY A 68 4.35 26.10 -9.59
N LEU A 69 3.24 26.22 -8.86
CA LEU A 69 2.41 25.08 -8.45
C LEU A 69 1.20 24.91 -9.38
N PRO A 70 0.73 23.66 -9.63
CA PRO A 70 -0.55 23.45 -10.29
C PRO A 70 -1.69 24.02 -9.44
N SER A 71 -2.76 24.50 -10.07
CA SER A 71 -3.84 25.27 -9.40
C SER A 71 -4.44 24.58 -8.17
N LYS A 72 -4.57 23.24 -8.21
CA LYS A 72 -5.05 22.47 -7.05
C LYS A 72 -4.07 22.51 -5.87
N ALA A 73 -2.78 22.38 -6.13
CA ALA A 73 -1.75 22.46 -5.09
C ALA A 73 -1.66 23.89 -4.53
N ALA A 74 -1.83 24.91 -5.38
CA ALA A 74 -1.91 26.30 -4.93
C ALA A 74 -3.13 26.56 -4.03
N ALA A 75 -4.31 26.03 -4.37
CA ALA A 75 -5.50 26.14 -3.53
C ALA A 75 -5.34 25.40 -2.19
N MET A 76 -4.72 24.22 -2.18
CA MET A 76 -4.41 23.49 -0.94
C MET A 76 -3.42 24.26 -0.08
N LYS A 77 -2.35 24.80 -0.68
CA LYS A 77 -1.37 25.64 0.01
C LYS A 77 -2.03 26.86 0.67
N LEU A 78 -2.91 27.56 -0.05
CA LEU A 78 -3.68 28.66 0.51
C LEU A 78 -4.59 28.22 1.66
N ALA A 79 -5.25 27.06 1.54
CA ALA A 79 -6.08 26.55 2.60
C ALA A 79 -5.26 26.20 3.87
N ASP A 80 -4.10 25.59 3.70
CA ASP A 80 -3.21 25.21 4.80
C ASP A 80 -2.59 26.46 5.47
N ASP A 81 -2.06 27.39 4.68
CA ASP A 81 -1.38 28.60 5.18
C ASP A 81 -2.35 29.55 5.92
N PHE A 82 -3.63 29.57 5.53
CA PHE A 82 -4.67 30.41 6.14
C PHE A 82 -5.62 29.65 7.07
N GLY A 83 -5.39 28.36 7.30
CA GLY A 83 -6.24 27.53 8.18
C GLY A 83 -7.69 27.38 7.71
N ILE A 84 -7.95 27.40 6.40
CA ILE A 84 -9.29 27.32 5.82
C ILE A 84 -9.75 25.87 5.76
N SER A 85 -10.81 25.56 6.49
CA SER A 85 -11.43 24.24 6.44
C SER A 85 -12.24 24.06 5.15
N TYR A 86 -12.06 22.92 4.49
CA TYR A 86 -12.83 22.53 3.31
C TYR A 86 -13.19 21.04 3.36
N ASP A 87 -14.27 20.65 2.67
CA ASP A 87 -14.68 19.24 2.61
C ASP A 87 -13.68 18.46 1.76
N ASN A 88 -12.77 17.74 2.41
CA ASN A 88 -11.82 16.84 1.75
C ASN A 88 -12.49 15.55 1.24
N ARG A 89 -13.81 15.58 0.97
CA ARG A 89 -14.55 14.47 0.32
C ARG A 89 -14.10 14.23 -1.13
N GLN A 90 -13.18 15.05 -1.63
CA GLN A 90 -12.37 14.83 -2.82
C GLN A 90 -10.87 14.64 -2.52
N LYS A 91 -10.51 13.85 -1.50
CA LYS A 91 -9.54 12.81 -1.83
C LYS A 91 -10.17 12.07 -3.00
N HIS A 92 -9.76 12.38 -4.23
CA HIS A 92 -9.83 11.38 -5.26
C HIS A 92 -9.15 10.18 -4.59
N ARG A 93 -9.95 9.20 -4.19
CA ARG A 93 -9.50 7.84 -4.25
C ARG A 93 -9.02 7.76 -5.68
N ILE A 94 -7.73 7.92 -5.89
CA ILE A 94 -7.07 7.19 -6.95
C ILE A 94 -7.51 5.78 -6.58
N LYS A 95 -8.63 5.31 -7.18
CA LYS A 95 -8.86 3.88 -7.24
C LYS A 95 -7.55 3.43 -7.84
N PRO A 96 -6.67 2.73 -7.11
CA PRO A 96 -5.51 2.17 -7.77
C PRO A 96 -6.11 1.47 -8.98
N HIS A 97 -5.73 1.92 -10.17
CA HIS A 97 -6.05 1.14 -11.34
C HIS A 97 -5.23 -0.11 -11.09
N ILE A 98 -5.86 -1.13 -10.50
CA ILE A 98 -5.26 -2.43 -10.28
C ILE A 98 -5.02 -2.90 -11.70
N ARG A 99 -3.84 -2.59 -12.23
CA ARG A 99 -3.37 -3.15 -13.48
C ARG A 99 -3.45 -4.64 -13.24
N GLU A 100 -4.11 -5.35 -14.15
CA GLU A 100 -4.10 -6.81 -14.08
C GLU A 100 -2.65 -7.25 -13.87
N PRO A 101 -2.39 -8.16 -12.91
CA PRO A 101 -1.03 -8.58 -12.64
C PRO A 101 -0.44 -9.10 -13.95
N THR A 102 0.77 -8.65 -14.29
CA THR A 102 1.43 -9.13 -15.51
C THR A 102 1.61 -10.64 -15.43
N PRO A 103 1.76 -11.36 -16.55
CA PRO A 103 2.00 -12.80 -16.53
C PRO A 103 3.15 -13.22 -15.59
N GLU A 104 4.20 -12.41 -15.50
CA GLU A 104 5.34 -12.62 -14.61
C GLU A 104 4.95 -12.44 -13.14
N GLN A 105 4.10 -11.45 -12.82
CA GLN A 105 3.60 -11.24 -11.47
C GLN A 105 2.65 -12.37 -11.04
N ARG A 106 1.78 -12.86 -11.94
CA ARG A 106 0.92 -14.02 -11.69
C ARG A 106 1.78 -15.25 -11.41
N TYR A 107 2.79 -15.50 -12.24
CA TYR A 107 3.73 -16.60 -12.03
C TYR A 107 4.43 -16.51 -10.68
N ARG A 108 4.97 -15.33 -10.30
CA ARG A 108 5.60 -15.13 -8.98
C ARG A 108 4.64 -15.39 -7.82
N GLN A 109 3.36 -15.04 -7.98
CA GLN A 109 2.34 -15.34 -6.98
C GLN A 109 2.07 -16.84 -6.88
N GLU A 110 1.98 -17.54 -8.01
CA GLU A 110 1.81 -18.99 -8.04
C GLU A 110 3.01 -19.75 -7.46
N GLU A 111 4.23 -19.34 -7.81
CA GLU A 111 5.48 -19.87 -7.26
C GLU A 111 5.55 -19.67 -5.74
N SER A 112 5.29 -18.44 -5.28
CA SER A 112 5.28 -18.14 -3.84
C SER A 112 4.20 -18.91 -3.09
N ARG A 113 3.03 -19.10 -3.71
CA ARG A 113 1.93 -19.89 -3.14
C ARG A 113 2.32 -21.36 -3.02
N CYS A 114 2.86 -21.94 -4.09
CA CYS A 114 3.35 -23.32 -4.12
C CYS A 114 4.38 -23.55 -3.01
N TYR A 115 5.40 -22.69 -2.93
CA TYR A 115 6.44 -22.76 -1.92
C TYR A 115 5.87 -22.70 -0.49
N LYS A 116 4.97 -21.75 -0.22
CA LYS A 116 4.38 -21.59 1.10
C LYS A 116 3.62 -22.84 1.53
N VAL A 117 2.74 -23.36 0.69
CA VAL A 117 1.89 -24.51 1.02
C VAL A 117 2.71 -25.77 1.22
N LEU A 118 3.70 -26.03 0.35
CA LEU A 118 4.59 -27.18 0.51
C LEU A 118 5.45 -27.05 1.77
N SER A 119 5.90 -25.83 2.10
CA SER A 119 6.63 -25.57 3.34
C SER A 119 5.74 -25.83 4.55
N ASP A 120 4.54 -25.26 4.60
CA ASP A 120 3.58 -25.46 5.71
C ASP A 120 3.29 -26.97 5.88
N TYR A 121 3.06 -27.69 4.78
CA TYR A 121 2.86 -29.12 4.80
C TYR A 121 4.08 -29.88 5.34
N PHE A 122 5.28 -29.53 4.91
CA PHE A 122 6.53 -30.13 5.41
C PHE A 122 6.70 -29.95 6.92
N HIS A 123 6.36 -28.77 7.45
CA HIS A 123 6.38 -28.53 8.90
C HIS A 123 5.35 -29.41 9.63
N HIS A 124 4.16 -29.59 9.07
CA HIS A 124 3.17 -30.52 9.62
C HIS A 124 3.68 -31.96 9.61
N LEU A 125 4.26 -32.44 8.50
CA LEU A 125 4.82 -33.80 8.43
C LEU A 125 5.90 -34.02 9.48
N ARG A 126 6.82 -33.06 9.66
CA ARG A 126 7.85 -33.14 10.72
C ARG A 126 7.23 -33.17 12.11
N THR A 127 6.19 -32.38 12.34
CA THR A 127 5.48 -32.35 13.62
C THR A 127 4.78 -33.69 13.89
N TRP A 128 4.07 -34.23 12.90
CA TRP A 128 3.38 -35.51 13.03
C TRP A 128 4.34 -36.68 13.21
N LYS A 129 5.47 -36.68 12.51
CA LYS A 129 6.53 -37.67 12.67
C LYS A 129 7.07 -37.71 14.10
N GLN A 130 7.15 -36.57 14.77
CA GLN A 130 7.62 -36.50 16.16
C GLN A 130 6.52 -36.84 17.17
N GLN A 131 5.32 -36.27 16.98
CA GLN A 131 4.23 -36.39 17.96
C GLN A 131 3.58 -37.78 17.97
N TYR A 132 3.41 -38.38 16.79
CA TYR A 132 2.71 -39.65 16.62
C TYR A 132 3.67 -40.84 16.44
N ALA A 133 4.95 -40.67 16.80
CA ALA A 133 5.92 -41.76 16.78
C ALA A 133 5.49 -42.88 17.74
N PRO A 134 5.41 -44.14 17.28
CA PRO A 134 5.14 -45.28 18.16
C PRO A 134 6.27 -45.39 19.18
N LYS A 135 5.91 -45.63 20.45
CA LYS A 135 6.88 -45.71 21.55
C LYS A 135 7.34 -47.15 21.78
N GLN A 136 6.50 -48.10 21.39
CA GLN A 136 6.76 -49.52 21.48
C GLN A 136 6.62 -50.18 20.10
N PRO A 137 7.34 -51.27 19.82
CA PRO A 137 7.27 -51.96 18.53
C PRO A 137 5.89 -52.53 18.18
N GLU A 138 5.06 -52.76 19.20
CA GLU A 138 3.71 -53.35 19.07
C GLU A 138 2.61 -52.28 18.88
N ASP A 139 2.94 -51.00 19.02
CA ASP A 139 1.95 -49.91 18.89
C ASP A 139 1.41 -49.81 17.46
N GLU A 140 0.11 -49.58 17.32
CA GLU A 140 -0.51 -49.28 16.04
C GLU A 140 -0.04 -47.92 15.50
N TRP A 141 0.35 -47.86 14.23
CA TRP A 141 0.91 -46.64 13.64
C TRP A 141 -0.22 -45.67 13.31
N HIS A 142 -0.14 -44.46 13.86
CA HIS A 142 -1.10 -43.41 13.56
C HIS A 142 -1.07 -43.05 12.05
N PRO A 143 -2.22 -42.85 11.38
CA PRO A 143 -2.25 -42.54 9.95
C PRO A 143 -1.39 -41.34 9.54
N LEU A 144 -1.39 -40.26 10.34
CA LEU A 144 -0.53 -39.08 10.10
C LEU A 144 0.97 -39.37 10.26
N PHE A 145 1.35 -40.34 11.09
CA PHE A 145 2.73 -40.77 11.23
C PHE A 145 3.18 -41.51 9.97
N VAL A 146 2.35 -42.42 9.46
CA VAL A 146 2.59 -43.15 8.21
C VAL A 146 2.69 -42.17 7.03
N GLU A 147 1.76 -41.22 6.94
CA GLU A 147 1.77 -40.16 5.93
C GLU A 147 3.06 -39.34 5.98
N ALA A 148 3.49 -38.91 7.17
CA ALA A 148 4.75 -38.20 7.35
C ALA A 148 5.94 -38.99 6.82
N LEU A 149 6.05 -40.27 7.17
CA LEU A 149 7.15 -41.11 6.68
C LEU A 149 7.15 -41.30 5.17
N GLN A 150 5.97 -41.41 4.55
CA GLN A 150 5.86 -41.62 3.10
C GLN A 150 6.12 -40.35 2.28
N ARG A 151 5.72 -39.19 2.81
CA ARG A 151 5.70 -37.93 2.05
C ARG A 151 6.87 -37.01 2.35
N GLU A 152 7.50 -37.08 3.53
CA GLU A 152 8.53 -36.12 3.97
C GLU A 152 9.65 -35.95 2.94
N SER A 153 10.29 -37.04 2.50
CA SER A 153 11.39 -36.97 1.52
C SER A 153 10.96 -36.46 0.15
N HIS A 154 9.72 -36.75 -0.25
CA HIS A 154 9.20 -36.23 -1.52
C HIS A 154 8.99 -34.72 -1.45
N ILE A 155 8.33 -34.23 -0.38
CA ILE A 155 8.10 -32.80 -0.20
C ILE A 155 9.42 -32.02 -0.04
N GLU A 156 10.40 -32.59 0.65
CA GLU A 156 11.75 -32.03 0.74
C GLU A 156 12.38 -31.84 -0.64
N TYR A 157 12.31 -32.87 -1.50
CA TYR A 157 12.77 -32.76 -2.89
C TYR A 157 12.04 -31.65 -3.68
N LEU A 158 10.72 -31.53 -3.56
CA LEU A 158 9.98 -30.47 -4.25
C LEU A 158 10.41 -29.07 -3.76
N LEU A 159 10.64 -28.91 -2.45
CA LEU A 159 11.12 -27.66 -1.87
C LEU A 159 12.54 -27.32 -2.34
N ASP A 160 13.43 -28.31 -2.45
CA ASP A 160 14.78 -28.12 -2.97
C ASP A 160 14.76 -27.63 -4.43
N VAL A 161 13.89 -28.19 -5.27
CA VAL A 161 13.70 -27.72 -6.66
C VAL A 161 13.17 -26.27 -6.68
N LEU A 162 12.23 -25.91 -5.80
CA LEU A 162 11.74 -24.52 -5.70
C LEU A 162 12.80 -23.53 -5.22
N LEU A 163 13.74 -23.95 -4.37
CA LEU A 163 14.80 -23.08 -3.87
C LEU A 163 15.96 -22.99 -4.86
N TYR A 164 16.48 -24.11 -5.32
CA TYR A 164 17.76 -24.23 -6.04
C TYR A 164 17.63 -24.58 -7.53
N GLY A 165 16.45 -24.96 -8.00
CA GLY A 165 16.23 -25.27 -9.42
C GLY A 165 16.35 -24.06 -10.35
N THR A 166 16.47 -24.32 -11.64
CA THR A 166 16.40 -23.32 -12.70
C THR A 166 14.98 -22.75 -12.83
N ALA A 167 14.83 -21.59 -13.48
CA ALA A 167 13.51 -20.98 -13.68
C ALA A 167 12.53 -21.89 -14.46
N GLU A 168 13.05 -22.74 -15.35
CA GLU A 168 12.26 -23.70 -16.13
C GLU A 168 11.79 -24.87 -15.27
N GLU A 169 12.68 -25.42 -14.44
CA GLU A 169 12.35 -26.49 -13.49
C GLU A 169 11.33 -26.02 -12.44
N LYS A 170 11.53 -24.83 -11.86
CA LYS A 170 10.55 -24.24 -10.93
C LYS A 170 9.19 -24.06 -11.58
N LYS A 171 9.16 -23.57 -12.82
CA LYS A 171 7.91 -23.35 -13.55
C LYS A 171 7.18 -24.65 -13.89
N ALA A 172 7.92 -25.67 -14.32
CA ALA A 172 7.37 -27.00 -14.57
C ALA A 172 6.79 -27.59 -13.28
N LEU A 173 7.52 -27.50 -12.18
CA LEU A 173 7.11 -28.00 -10.88
C LEU A 173 5.84 -27.30 -10.36
N VAL A 174 5.78 -25.97 -10.43
CA VAL A 174 4.59 -25.19 -10.02
C VAL A 174 3.37 -25.59 -10.84
N ALA A 175 3.53 -25.91 -12.13
CA ALA A 175 2.45 -26.38 -12.97
C ALA A 175 2.00 -27.80 -12.61
N GLU A 176 2.94 -28.72 -12.36
CA GLU A 176 2.67 -30.11 -11.99
C GLU A 176 2.00 -30.23 -10.62
N GLN A 177 2.53 -29.52 -9.62
CA GLN A 177 2.08 -29.59 -8.22
C GLN A 177 0.84 -28.75 -7.94
N ARG A 178 0.30 -28.02 -8.92
CA ARG A 178 -0.84 -27.11 -8.74
C ARG A 178 -2.05 -27.78 -8.08
N LYS A 179 -2.37 -29.02 -8.46
CA LYS A 179 -3.51 -29.76 -7.88
C LYS A 179 -3.25 -30.20 -6.45
N GLU A 180 -2.05 -30.70 -6.17
CA GLU A 180 -1.67 -31.15 -4.82
C GLU A 180 -1.64 -29.97 -3.85
N VAL A 181 -1.05 -28.85 -4.25
CA VAL A 181 -1.06 -27.59 -3.50
C VAL A 181 -2.48 -27.13 -3.17
N MET A 182 -3.40 -27.16 -4.15
CA MET A 182 -4.79 -26.78 -3.93
C MET A 182 -5.50 -27.69 -2.92
N ASN A 183 -5.26 -29.00 -2.98
CA ASN A 183 -5.83 -29.97 -2.04
C ASN A 183 -5.29 -29.78 -0.62
N LEU A 184 -3.98 -29.53 -0.49
CA LEU A 184 -3.34 -29.25 0.81
C LEU A 184 -3.88 -27.96 1.42
N GLU A 185 -4.02 -26.91 0.63
CA GLU A 185 -4.62 -25.66 1.10
C GLU A 185 -6.04 -25.85 1.61
N GLN A 186 -6.87 -26.61 0.89
CA GLN A 186 -8.23 -26.89 1.32
C GLN A 186 -8.23 -27.68 2.64
N ARG A 187 -7.41 -28.73 2.74
CA ARG A 187 -7.28 -29.55 3.95
C ARG A 187 -6.88 -28.72 5.18
N PHE A 188 -5.96 -27.76 5.02
CA PHE A 188 -5.52 -26.90 6.13
C PHE A 188 -6.47 -25.73 6.40
N ALA A 189 -7.24 -25.28 5.42
CA ALA A 189 -8.26 -24.23 5.61
C ALA A 189 -9.51 -24.75 6.36
N GLU A 190 -9.89 -26.02 6.16
CA GLU A 190 -11.07 -26.61 6.81
C GLU A 190 -10.80 -27.03 8.27
N HIS A 191 -9.55 -27.34 8.63
CA HIS A 191 -9.18 -27.81 9.96
C HIS A 191 -7.97 -27.09 10.58
N PRO A 192 -8.00 -25.76 10.80
CA PRO A 192 -6.89 -25.05 11.43
C PRO A 192 -6.66 -25.47 12.89
N ASP A 193 -7.72 -25.80 13.63
CA ASP A 193 -7.68 -26.07 15.07
C ASP A 193 -7.18 -27.48 15.47
N GLU A 194 -7.19 -28.45 14.58
CA GLU A 194 -6.64 -29.79 14.88
C GLU A 194 -5.11 -29.84 14.73
N HIS A 195 -4.55 -28.93 13.94
CA HIS A 195 -3.13 -28.91 13.60
C HIS A 195 -2.29 -27.98 14.48
N ASP A 196 -2.91 -27.00 15.16
CA ASP A 196 -2.24 -25.98 16.00
C ASP A 196 -2.25 -26.31 17.51
N ARG A 197 -2.91 -27.40 17.93
CA ARG A 197 -2.97 -27.84 19.35
C ARG A 197 -1.68 -28.48 19.89
N GLY A 198 -0.53 -28.18 19.28
CA GLY A 198 0.79 -28.58 19.78
C GLY A 198 1.37 -27.67 20.85
N SER A 199 0.78 -26.49 21.10
CA SER A 199 1.32 -25.50 22.04
C SER A 199 0.26 -24.99 23.01
N SER A 200 -0.15 -25.82 23.99
CA SER A 200 -0.71 -25.40 25.30
C SER A 200 -1.24 -26.60 26.12
N GLN A 201 -0.39 -27.54 26.52
CA GLN A 201 -0.63 -28.28 27.77
C GLN A 201 0.23 -27.67 28.88
N ARG A 202 -0.23 -26.53 29.41
CA ARG A 202 0.23 -26.08 30.73
C ARG A 202 -0.37 -27.03 31.76
N LYS A 203 0.53 -27.79 32.39
CA LYS A 203 0.33 -28.50 33.66
C LYS A 203 -0.46 -27.61 34.62
N SER A 204 -1.69 -27.98 34.95
CA SER A 204 -2.26 -27.68 36.25
C SER A 204 -2.14 -28.98 37.06
N GLY A 205 -1.07 -29.04 37.84
CA GLY A 205 -0.92 -30.07 38.86
C GLY A 205 -2.02 -29.90 39.89
N LEU A 206 -2.79 -30.97 40.10
CA LEU A 206 -3.30 -31.28 41.42
C LEU A 206 -2.09 -31.45 42.34
N ASP A 207 -2.05 -30.68 43.42
CA ASP A 207 -1.53 -31.06 44.74
C ASP A 207 -1.72 -29.88 45.71
N ARG A 208 -2.84 -29.88 46.44
CA ARG A 208 -2.89 -30.10 47.90
C ARG A 208 -4.25 -29.70 48.50
#